data_AF-A0A1I5PF14-F1
#
_entry.id   AF-A0A1I5PF14-F1
#
_cell.length_a   1.000
_cell.length_b   1.000
_cell.length_c   1.000
_cell.angle_alpha   90.00
_cell.angle_beta   90.00
_cell.angle_gamma   90.00
#
_symmetry.space_group_name_H-M   'P 1'
#
loop_
_entity.id
_entity.type
_entity.pdbx_description
1 polymer ?
#
loop_
_entity_poly.entity_id
_entity_poly.type
_entity_poly.pdbx_seq_one_letter_code
_entity_poly.pdbx_strand_id
1 'polypeptide(L)' 'MTQYEYKVVRQKMKLGFDYDKKLDELEAEWNQLGAEGWKFCTAASDVLIFMREREAH' A
#
# COMPACT_ATOMS: atom_id res chain seq x y z
N MET A 1 -17.66 13.89 11.97
CA MET A 1 -16.37 13.39 12.51
C MET A 1 -15.61 12.78 11.35
N THR A 2 -14.34 13.13 11.16
CA THR A 2 -13.52 12.51 10.10
C THR A 2 -13.29 11.05 10.43
N GLN A 3 -13.63 10.15 9.51
CA GLN A 3 -13.33 8.72 9.64
C GLN A 3 -12.09 8.40 8.81
N TYR A 4 -11.25 7.49 9.31
CA TYR A 4 -10.06 7.04 8.60
C TYR A 4 -10.24 5.57 8.24
N GLU A 5 -10.02 5.24 6.97
CA GLU A 5 -9.88 3.86 6.52
C GLU A 5 -8.39 3.51 6.44
N TYR A 6 -8.04 2.28 6.84
CA TYR A 6 -6.69 1.76 6.77
C TYR A 6 -6.62 0.55 5.85
N LYS A 7 -5.56 0.45 5.04
CA LYS A 7 -5.29 -0.69 4.15
C LYS A 7 -3.88 -1.21 4.45
N VAL A 8 -3.78 -2.52 4.67
CA VAL A 8 -2.52 -3.21 4.96
C VAL A 8 -2.12 -4.01 3.73
N VAL A 9 -0.93 -3.73 3.19
CA VAL A 9 -0.36 -4.37 2.00
C VAL A 9 0.86 -5.17 2.42
N ARG A 10 0.90 -6.47 2.13
CA ARG A 10 2.05 -7.33 2.47
C ARG A 10 3.12 -7.26 1.39
N GLN A 11 4.33 -6.86 1.76
CA GLN A 11 5.52 -6.98 0.92
C GLN A 11 6.01 -8.43 0.90
N LYS A 12 5.60 -9.20 -0.10
CA LYS A 12 6.12 -10.57 -0.32
C LYS A 12 7.48 -10.55 -1.02
N MET A 13 8.51 -9.98 -0.39
CA MET A 13 9.90 -10.16 -0.84
C MET A 13 10.41 -11.55 -0.43
N LYS A 14 10.03 -12.58 -1.18
CA LYS A 14 10.75 -13.87 -1.14
C LYS A 14 12.04 -13.72 -1.95
N LEU A 15 13.18 -13.65 -1.24
CA LEU A 15 14.52 -13.80 -1.81
C LEU A 15 14.55 -15.05 -2.70
N GLY A 16 14.68 -14.90 -4.03
CA GLY A 16 15.09 -16.04 -4.85
C GLY A 16 14.74 -16.03 -6.33
N PHE A 17 13.62 -15.45 -6.77
CA PHE A 17 13.22 -15.51 -8.19
C PHE A 17 12.45 -14.25 -8.58
N ASP A 18 12.95 -13.56 -9.62
CA ASP A 18 12.38 -12.36 -10.26
C ASP A 18 12.16 -11.16 -9.31
N TYR A 19 13.24 -10.42 -9.05
CA TYR A 19 13.19 -9.18 -8.26
C TYR A 19 12.59 -8.03 -9.07
N ASP A 20 13.08 -7.79 -10.31
CA ASP A 20 12.59 -6.72 -11.19
C ASP A 20 11.09 -6.81 -11.47
N LYS A 21 10.61 -7.98 -11.91
CA LYS A 21 9.17 -8.16 -12.21
C LYS A 21 8.28 -7.87 -10.99
N LYS A 22 8.75 -8.20 -9.78
CA LYS A 22 8.01 -7.91 -8.56
C LYS A 22 8.06 -6.45 -8.16
N LEU A 23 9.14 -5.74 -8.48
CA LEU A 23 9.21 -4.29 -8.31
C LEU A 23 8.20 -3.59 -9.22
N ASP A 24 8.09 -4.00 -10.49
CA ASP A 24 7.06 -3.48 -11.41
C ASP A 24 5.64 -3.71 -10.88
N GLU A 25 5.34 -4.92 -10.38
CA GLU A 25 4.02 -5.24 -9.80
C GLU A 25 3.74 -4.41 -8.53
N LEU A 26 4.74 -4.23 -7.65
CA LEU A 26 4.62 -3.41 -6.45
C LEU A 26 4.43 -1.93 -6.79
N GLU A 27 5.18 -1.41 -7.74
CA GLU A 27 5.05 -0.03 -8.21
C GLU A 27 3.66 0.22 -8.80
N ALA A 28 3.16 -0.70 -9.64
CA ALA A 28 1.82 -0.61 -10.19
C ALA A 28 0.74 -0.62 -9.09
N GLU A 29 0.86 -1.49 -8.09
CA GLU A 29 -0.05 -1.55 -6.95
C GLU A 29 -0.04 -0.24 -6.14
N TRP A 30 1.15 0.33 -5.86
CA TRP A 30 1.26 1.58 -5.10
C TRP A 30 0.75 2.79 -5.90
N ASN A 31 0.99 2.82 -7.20
CA ASN A 31 0.44 3.85 -8.08
C ASN A 31 -1.09 3.80 -8.12
N GLN A 32 -1.68 2.60 -8.18
CA GLN A 32 -3.13 2.42 -8.08
C GLN A 32 -3.67 2.92 -6.73
N LEU A 33 -3.00 2.58 -5.62
CA LEU A 33 -3.36 3.07 -4.29
C LEU A 33 -3.35 4.60 -4.23
N GLY A 34 -2.32 5.24 -4.78
CA GLY A 34 -2.24 6.69 -4.88
C GLY A 34 -3.38 7.29 -5.69
N ALA A 35 -3.72 6.67 -6.83
CA ALA A 35 -4.85 7.09 -7.68
C ALA A 35 -6.22 6.93 -6.98
N GLU A 36 -6.37 5.92 -6.11
CA GLU A 36 -7.54 5.71 -5.25
C GLU A 36 -7.58 6.63 -4.01
N GLY A 37 -6.60 7.52 -3.85
CA GLY A 37 -6.52 8.47 -2.73
C GLY A 37 -5.95 7.91 -1.43
N TRP A 38 -5.34 6.72 -1.46
CA TRP A 38 -4.61 6.17 -0.32
C TRP A 38 -3.29 6.90 -0.12
N LYS A 39 -3.01 7.28 1.12
CA LYS A 39 -1.77 7.92 1.55
C LYS A 39 -0.93 6.93 2.34
N PHE A 40 0.37 6.90 2.10
CA PHE A 40 1.28 6.11 2.92
C PHE A 40 1.23 6.59 4.38
N CYS A 41 1.10 5.65 5.32
CA CYS A 41 1.04 5.93 6.75
C CYS A 41 2.32 5.47 7.45
N THR A 42 2.62 4.18 7.39
CA THR A 42 3.83 3.60 8.01
C THR A 42 4.18 2.24 7.39
N ALA A 43 5.40 1.77 7.65
CA ALA A 43 5.86 0.44 7.30
C ALA A 43 6.18 -0.37 8.57
N ALA A 44 5.86 -1.66 8.57
CA ALA A 44 6.22 -2.57 9.65
C ALA A 44 6.71 -3.89 9.06
N SER A 45 7.94 -4.32 9.37
CA SER A 45 8.58 -5.56 8.90
C SER A 45 8.30 -5.92 7.43
N ASP A 46 7.23 -6.68 7.15
CA ASP A 46 6.82 -7.17 5.83
C ASP A 46 5.50 -6.55 5.32
N VAL A 47 5.04 -5.45 5.92
CA VAL A 47 3.79 -4.78 5.55
C VAL A 47 3.94 -3.27 5.40
N LEU A 48 3.17 -2.71 4.48
CA LEU A 48 2.92 -1.28 4.34
C LEU A 48 1.50 -0.98 4.76
N ILE A 49 1.34 0.10 5.51
CA ILE A 49 0.04 0.59 5.96
C ILE A 49 -0.23 1.88 5.22
N PHE A 50 -1.38 1.93 4.56
CA PHE A 50 -1.92 3.12 3.91
C PHE A 50 -3.18 3.57 4.65
N MET A 51 -3.45 4.86 4.61
CA MET A 51 -4.64 5.46 5.20
C MET A 51 -5.31 6.40 4.20
N ARG A 52 -6.64 6.50 4.26
CA ARG A 52 -7.40 7.54 3.55
C ARG A 52 -8.47 8.11 4.44
N GLU A 53 -8.77 9.39 4.22
CA GLU A 53 -9.87 10.08 4.88
C GLU A 53 -11.18 9.72 4.19
N ARG A 54 -12.19 9.37 4.99
CA ARG A 54 -13.59 9.35 4.58
C ARG A 54 -14.34 10.44 5.28
N GLU A 55 -15.07 11.21 4.48
CA GLU A 55 -16.15 12.05 5.01
C GLU A 55 -17.29 11.14 5.46
N ALA A 56 -17.58 11.16 6.76
CA ALA A 56 -18.78 10.54 7.29
C ALA A 56 -19.95 11.47 6.96
N HIS A 57 -20.77 11.04 6.00
CA HIS A 57 -21.94 11.76 5.52
C HIS A 57 -23.13 11.66 6.47
#